data_AF-A0A1I1XQD1-F1
#
_entry.id   AF-A0A1I1XQD1-F1
#
_cell.length_a   1.000
_cell.length_b   1.000
_cell.length_c   1.000
_cell.angle_alpha   90.00
_cell.angle_beta   90.00
_cell.angle_gamma   90.00
#
_symmetry.space_group_name_H-M   'P 1'
#
loop_
_entity.id
_entity.type
_entity.pdbx_description
1 polymer ?
#
loop_
_entity_poly.entity_id
_entity_poly.type
_entity_poly.pdbx_seq_one_letter_code
_entity_poly.pdbx_strand_id
1 'polypeptide(L)' 'MSVYAMTYRTPAGLRMQPVQAQDMAAAWERAFDLCQQLDVRGFGLRRLGGA' A
#
# COMPACT_ATOMS: atom_id res chain seq x y z
N MET A 1 -12.27 9.96 4.07
CA MET A 1 -11.49 9.04 3.20
C MET A 1 -10.03 9.21 3.54
N SER A 2 -9.30 8.14 3.87
CA SER A 2 -7.93 8.20 4.39
C SER A 2 -6.90 7.86 3.32
N VAL A 3 -5.69 8.39 3.48
CA VAL A 3 -4.54 8.07 2.66
C VAL A 3 -3.59 7.18 3.45
N TYR A 4 -3.17 6.10 2.83
CA TYR A 4 -2.21 5.13 3.35
C TYR A 4 -0.98 5.10 2.44
N ALA A 5 0.19 4.82 3.01
CA ALA A 5 1.39 4.49 2.27
C ALA A 5 1.58 2.98 2.28
N MET A 6 1.58 2.37 1.10
CA MET A 6 2.08 1.03 0.86
C MET A 6 3.59 1.14 0.61
N THR A 7 4.41 0.42 1.37
CA THR A 7 5.87 0.33 1.15
C THR A 7 6.24 -1.09 0.78
N TYR A 8 7.08 -1.27 -0.23
CA TYR A 8 7.46 -2.61 -0.71
C TYR A 8 8.87 -2.59 -1.33
N ARG A 9 9.47 -3.78 -1.47
CA ARG A 9 10.83 -3.92 -2.01
C ARG A 9 10.79 -4.41 -3.45
N THR A 10 11.61 -3.79 -4.29
CA THR A 10 11.89 -4.19 -5.68
C THR A 10 13.38 -4.48 -5.83
N PRO A 11 13.84 -5.10 -6.94
CA PRO A 11 15.27 -5.23 -7.24
C PRO A 11 16.02 -3.89 -7.26
N ALA A 12 15.33 -2.79 -7.61
CA ALA A 12 15.88 -1.44 -7.61
C ALA A 12 15.85 -0.74 -6.24
N GLY A 13 15.35 -1.40 -5.19
CA GLY A 13 15.29 -0.85 -3.82
C GLY A 13 13.88 -0.71 -3.25
N LEU A 14 13.78 0.05 -2.16
CA LEU A 14 12.53 0.31 -1.44
C LEU A 14 11.67 1.32 -2.19
N ARG A 15 10.39 1.02 -2.37
CA ARG A 15 9.39 1.88 -3.03
C ARG A 15 8.26 2.21 -2.06
N MET A 16 7.58 3.32 -2.34
CA MET A 16 6.38 3.75 -1.62
C MET A 16 5.33 4.15 -2.64
N GLN A 17 4.09 3.72 -2.41
CA GLN A 17 2.94 4.05 -3.24
C GLN A 17 1.75 4.48 -2.36
N PRO A 18 1.06 5.58 -2.69
CA PRO A 18 -0.13 5.99 -1.97
C PRO A 18 -1.31 5.06 -2.29
N VAL A 19 -2.10 4.73 -1.27
CA VAL A 19 -3.35 3.96 -1.36
C VAL A 19 -4.44 4.79 -0.70
N GLN A 20 -5.47 5.15 -1.46
CA GLN A 20 -6.67 5.77 -0.90
C GLN A 20 -7.68 4.70 -0.52
N ALA A 21 -8.20 4.77 0.69
CA ALA A 21 -9.21 3.83 1.19
C ALA A 21 -10.09 4.47 2.26
N GLN A 22 -11.23 3.83 2.54
CA GLN A 22 -12.18 4.31 3.55
C GLN A 22 -11.62 4.08 4.96
N ASP A 23 -11.09 2.89 5.19
CA ASP A 23 -10.48 2.43 6.44
C ASP A 23 -9.22 1.58 6.18
N MET A 24 -8.64 1.02 7.24
CA MET A 24 -7.43 0.20 7.16
C MET A 24 -7.68 -1.15 6.46
N ALA A 25 -8.87 -1.74 6.63
CA ALA A 25 -9.18 -3.05 6.04
C ALA A 25 -9.26 -2.93 4.51
N ALA A 26 -10.01 -1.94 4.02
CA ALA A 26 -10.07 -1.61 2.60
C ALA A 26 -8.70 -1.20 2.02
N ALA A 27 -7.82 -0.60 2.83
CA ALA A 27 -6.46 -0.29 2.41
C ALA A 27 -5.61 -1.54 2.19
N TRP A 28 -5.74 -2.55 3.06
CA TRP A 28 -5.05 -3.84 2.90
C TRP A 28 -5.53 -4.60 1.67
N GLU A 29 -6.84 -4.69 1.46
CA GLU A 29 -7.41 -5.35 0.26
C GLU A 29 -6.84 -4.73 -1.03
N ARG A 30 -6.90 -3.40 -1.14
CA ARG A 30 -6.34 -2.68 -2.30
C ARG A 30 -4.83 -2.90 -2.46
N ALA A 31 -4.08 -2.92 -1.37
CA ALA A 31 -2.65 -3.15 -1.44
C ALA A 31 -2.29 -4.61 -1.79
N PHE A 32 -3.12 -5.58 -1.42
CA PHE A 32 -2.97 -6.96 -1.88
C PHE A 32 -3.15 -7.08 -3.39
N ASP A 33 -4.18 -6.43 -3.96
CA ASP A 33 -4.39 -6.41 -5.41
C ASP A 33 -3.21 -5.76 -6.13
N LEU A 34 -2.71 -4.62 -5.62
CA LEU A 34 -1.53 -3.95 -6.15
C LEU A 34 -0.27 -4.82 -6.03
N CYS A 35 -0.11 -5.53 -4.92
CA CYS A 35 1.02 -6.43 -4.68
C CYS A 35 1.09 -7.55 -5.73
N GLN A 36 -0.06 -8.12 -6.12
CA GLN A 36 -0.15 -9.12 -7.18
C GLN A 36 0.19 -8.52 -8.55
N GLN A 37 -0.31 -7.32 -8.86
CA GLN A 37 -0.04 -6.64 -10.12
C GLN A 37 1.44 -6.22 -10.28
N LEU A 38 2.09 -5.86 -9.17
CA LEU A 38 3.49 -5.42 -9.14
C LEU A 38 4.48 -6.58 -9.02
N ASP A 39 4.01 -7.82 -8.85
CA ASP A 39 4.81 -9.02 -8.59
C ASP A 39 5.80 -8.83 -7.42
N VAL A 40 5.30 -8.29 -6.31
CA VAL A 40 6.12 -8.09 -5.09
C VAL A 40 5.72 -9.09 -4.02
N ARG A 41 6.68 -9.56 -3.23
CA ARG A 41 6.46 -10.65 -2.25
C ARG A 41 6.10 -10.18 -0.85
N GLY A 42 6.05 -8.86 -0.62
CA GLY A 42 5.74 -8.31 0.69
C GLY A 42 5.63 -6.80 0.65
N PHE A 43 4.73 -6.28 1.48
CA PHE A 43 4.50 -4.87 1.64
C PHE A 43 4.11 -4.54 3.09
N GLY A 44 4.40 -3.30 3.50
CA GLY A 44 3.92 -2.69 4.72
C GLY A 44 2.90 -1.61 4.40
N LEU A 45 2.02 -1.33 5.35
CA LEU A 45 0.95 -0.35 5.17
C LEU A 45 0.86 0.56 6.39
N ARG A 46 0.87 1.88 6.16
CA ARG A 46 0.79 2.88 7.23
C ARG A 46 -0.19 3.99 6.85
N ARG A 47 -1.09 4.36 7.76
CA ARG A 47 -1.95 5.54 7.58
C ARG A 47 -1.10 6.80 7.61
N LEU A 48 -1.20 7.64 6.58
CA LEU A 48 -0.52 8.93 6.50
C LEU A 48 -1.38 10.08 7.03
N GLY A 49 -2.70 9.93 6.98
CA GLY A 49 -3.67 10.92 7.42
C GLY A 49 -5.01 10.72 6.72
N GLY A 50 -6.02 11.49 7.12
CA GLY A 50 -7.35 11.52 6.52
C GLY A 50 -8.14 12.61 7.22
N ALA A 51 -8.84 13.43 6.44
CA ALA A 51 -9.66 14.54 6.93
C ALA A 51 -10.67 14.08 7.99
#